data_AF-A0A9E5NR18-F1
#
_entry.id   AF-A0A9E5NR18-F1
#
_cell.length_a   1.000
_cell.length_b   1.000
_cell.length_c   1.000
_cell.angle_alpha   90.00
_cell.angle_beta   90.00
_cell.angle_gamma   90.00
#
_symmetry.space_group_name_H-M   'P 1'
#
loop_
_entity.id
_entity.type
_entity.pdbx_description
1 polymer ?
#
loop_
_entity_poly.entity_id
_entity_poly.type
_entity_poly.pdbx_seq_one_letter_code
_entity_poly.pdbx_strand_id
1 'polypeptide(L)' 'MKVILVFFDTLRYDHASFNGYEVKTTPVLDQLAEEAAVFTNCYASDVPTQPCYTSTFAGQRGIRT' A
#
# COMPACT_ATOMS: atom_id res chain seq x y z
N MET A 1 -6.04 17.62 -13.34
CA MET A 1 -5.42 16.35 -12.89
C MET A 1 -6.39 15.64 -11.97
N LYS A 2 -6.58 14.32 -12.13
CA LYS A 2 -7.43 13.50 -11.25
C LYS A 2 -6.53 12.52 -10.50
N VAL A 3 -6.83 12.26 -9.23
CA VAL A 3 -6.02 11.37 -8.37
C VAL A 3 -6.94 10.31 -7.77
N ILE A 4 -6.50 9.05 -7.79
CA ILE A 4 -7.18 7.91 -7.17
C ILE A 4 -6.21 7.30 -6.16
N LEU A 5 -6.66 7.16 -4.91
CA LEU A 5 -5.93 6.45 -3.86
C LEU A 5 -6.64 5.12 -3.59
N VAL A 6 -5.94 4.01 -3.77
CA VAL A 6 -6.45 2.67 -3.49
C VAL A 6 -5.73 2.13 -2.27
N PHE A 7 -6.48 1.79 -1.24
CA PHE A 7 -5.96 1.18 -0.02
C PHE A 7 -6.42 -0.27 0.07
N PHE A 8 -5.54 -1.12 0.58
CA PHE A 8 -5.85 -2.51 0.89
C PHE A 8 -5.88 -2.68 2.41
N ASP A 9 -6.97 -3.22 2.94
CA ASP A 9 -7.06 -3.50 4.36
C ASP A 9 -6.39 -4.84 4.67
N THR A 10 -5.43 -4.83 5.59
CA THR A 10 -4.68 -6.03 6.04
C THR A 10 -3.86 -6.79 4.98
N LEU A 11 -3.58 -6.21 3.80
CA LEU A 11 -2.69 -6.83 2.80
C LEU A 11 -1.22 -6.68 3.18
N ARG A 12 -0.51 -7.80 3.34
CA ARG A 12 0.94 -7.82 3.54
C ARG A 12 1.67 -7.71 2.19
N TYR A 13 2.80 -7.02 2.19
CA TYR A 13 3.58 -6.76 0.97
C TYR A 13 4.00 -8.04 0.21
N ASP A 14 4.35 -9.11 0.91
CA ASP A 14 4.74 -10.41 0.34
C ASP A 14 3.56 -11.35 0.01
N HIS A 15 2.31 -10.88 0.18
CA HIS A 15 1.09 -11.60 -0.19
C HIS A 15 0.47 -11.09 -1.51
N ALA A 16 1.23 -10.29 -2.27
CA ALA A 16 0.90 -9.88 -3.63
C ALA A 16 1.79 -10.63 -4.64
N SER A 17 1.21 -11.16 -5.72
CA SER A 17 1.93 -12.05 -6.66
C SER A 17 3.01 -11.32 -7.45
N PHE A 18 2.85 -10.02 -7.73
CA PHE A 18 3.91 -9.18 -8.30
C PHE A 18 5.17 -9.09 -7.42
N ASN A 19 5.03 -9.44 -6.14
CA ASN A 19 6.10 -9.40 -5.15
C ASN A 19 6.46 -10.80 -4.61
N GLY A 20 6.28 -11.84 -5.42
CA GLY A 20 6.78 -13.19 -5.13
C GLY A 20 5.85 -14.06 -4.29
N TYR A 21 4.59 -13.67 -4.08
CA TYR A 21 3.59 -14.56 -3.49
C TYR A 21 3.31 -15.76 -4.42
N GLU A 22 3.35 -16.97 -3.87
CA GLU A 22 3.27 -18.22 -4.66
C GLU A 22 1.95 -18.39 -5.41
N VAL A 23 0.86 -17.84 -4.86
CA VAL A 23 -0.47 -17.91 -5.46
C VAL A 23 -0.74 -16.62 -6.24
N LYS A 24 -1.14 -16.74 -7.50
CA LYS A 24 -1.45 -15.58 -8.36
C LYS A 24 -2.80 -14.95 -8.04
N THR A 25 -2.88 -14.26 -6.89
CA THR A 25 -4.10 -13.64 -6.36
C THR A 25 -4.30 -12.20 -6.82
N THR A 26 -3.25 -11.53 -7.34
CA THR A 26 -3.30 -10.09 -7.70
C THR A 26 -2.98 -9.80 -9.17
N PRO A 27 -3.55 -10.52 -10.16
CA PRO A 27 -3.12 -10.42 -11.57
C PRO A 27 -3.23 -9.01 -12.17
N VAL A 28 -4.17 -8.18 -11.70
CA VAL A 28 -4.30 -6.77 -12.15
C VAL A 28 -3.21 -5.88 -11.56
N LEU A 29 -2.81 -6.12 -10.29
CA LEU A 29 -1.69 -5.39 -9.69
C LEU A 29 -0.36 -5.82 -10.32
N ASP A 30 -0.23 -7.09 -10.72
CA ASP A 30 0.93 -7.59 -11.45
C ASP A 30 1.13 -6.83 -12.76
N GLN A 31 0.07 -6.66 -13.55
CA GLN A 31 0.12 -5.87 -14.79
C GLN A 31 0.46 -4.40 -14.51
N LEU A 32 -0.12 -3.79 -13.48
CA LEU A 32 0.18 -2.40 -13.11
C LEU A 32 1.63 -2.24 -12.68
N ALA A 33 2.20 -3.21 -11.96
CA ALA A 33 3.58 -3.16 -11.48
C ALA A 33 4.62 -3.17 -12.62
N GLU A 34 4.28 -3.68 -13.81
CA GLU A 34 5.16 -3.69 -14.99
C GLU A 34 5.37 -2.28 -15.57
N GLU A 35 4.41 -1.37 -15.39
CA GLU A 35 4.43 -0.01 -15.93
C GLU A 35 4.47 1.10 -14.86
N ALA A 36 4.46 0.73 -13.57
CA ALA A 36 4.45 1.66 -12.45
C ALA A 36 5.77 1.66 -11.65
N ALA A 37 5.98 2.70 -10.85
CA ALA A 37 7.03 2.70 -9.85
C ALA A 37 6.60 1.83 -8.65
N VAL A 38 7.37 0.78 -8.36
CA VAL A 38 7.15 -0.11 -7.21
C VAL A 38 8.10 0.25 -6.08
N PHE A 39 7.56 0.53 -4.89
CA PHE A 39 8.34 0.84 -3.70
C PHE A 39 8.52 -0.41 -2.84
N THR A 40 9.75 -0.93 -2.75
CA THR A 40 10.08 -2.11 -1.94
C THR A 40 10.30 -1.80 -0.46
N ASN A 41 10.53 -0.52 -0.13
CA ASN A 41 10.74 0.00 1.22
C ASN A 41 9.69 1.07 1.55
N CYS A 42 8.41 0.69 1.54
CA CYS A 42 7.27 1.55 1.87
C CYS A 42 6.65 1.11 3.20
N TYR A 43 6.56 2.03 4.17
CA TYR A 43 6.08 1.74 5.52
C TYR A 43 4.85 2.58 5.84
N ALA A 44 3.88 1.97 6.53
CA ALA A 44 2.76 2.72 7.10
C ALA A 44 3.28 3.71 8.14
N SER A 45 2.77 4.94 8.11
CA SER A 45 3.09 6.00 9.07
C SER A 45 2.60 5.68 10.48
N ASP A 46 1.40 5.09 10.58
CA ASP A 46 0.75 4.70 11.82
C ASP A 46 -0.01 3.37 11.62
N VAL A 47 -0.23 2.64 12.72
CA VAL A 47 -1.06 1.42 12.79
C VAL A 47 -1.92 1.49 14.07
N PRO A 48 -3.17 0.97 14.10
CA PRO A 48 -3.85 0.12 13.10
C PRO A 48 -4.52 0.90 11.94
N THR A 49 -5.48 0.30 11.22
CA THR A 49 -6.12 0.85 10.00
C THR A 49 -6.56 2.31 10.13
N GLN A 50 -7.31 2.69 11.18
CA GLN A 50 -7.84 4.05 11.31
C GLN A 50 -6.78 5.17 11.33
N PRO A 51 -5.73 5.12 12.18
CA PRO A 51 -4.70 6.15 12.18
C PRO A 51 -3.84 6.17 10.90
N CYS A 52 -3.63 5.02 10.23
CA CYS A 52 -2.95 4.95 8.93
C CYS A 52 -3.66 5.81 7.86
N TYR A 53 -4.98 5.67 7.75
CA TYR A 53 -5.77 6.43 6.78
C TYR A 53 -5.78 7.92 7.15
N THR A 54 -5.99 8.23 8.43
CA THR A 54 -6.01 9.62 8.92
C THR A 54 -4.69 10.33 8.61
N SER A 55 -3.55 9.70 8.90
CA SER A 55 -2.25 10.31 8.66
C SER A 55 -1.91 10.42 7.17
N THR A 56 -2.37 9.48 6.34
CA THR A 56 -2.20 9.56 4.88
C THR A 56 -2.96 10.75 4.29
N PHE A 57 -4.20 11.01 4.72
CA PHE A 57 -4.99 12.15 4.24
C PHE A 57 -4.55 13.49 4.84
N ALA A 58 -4.09 13.50 6.09
CA ALA A 58 -3.68 14.73 6.77
C ALA A 58 -2.21 15.12 6.51
N GLY A 59 -1.39 14.19 6.03
CA GLY A 59 0.06 14.38 5.92
C GLY A 59 0.76 14.55 7.27
N GLN A 60 0.15 14.08 8.36
CA GLN A 60 0.63 14.23 9.73
C GLN A 60 0.51 12.92 10.49
N ARG A 61 1.57 12.53 11.20
CA ARG A 61 1.56 11.33 12.06
C ARG A 61 0.67 11.56 13.28
N GLY A 62 -0.02 10.50 13.71
CA GLY A 62 -0.86 10.53 14.91
C GLY A 62 -0.03 10.59 16.19
N ILE A 63 1.12 9.89 16.22
CA ILE A 63 2.05 9.89 17.36
C ILE A 63 3.16 10.92 17.11
N ARG A 64 3.39 11.79 18.09
CA ARG A 64 4.51 12.73 18.14
C ARG A 64 5.34 12.42 19.37
N THR A 65 6.62 12.13 19.17
CA THR A 65 7.62 11.90 20.22
C THR A 65 8.58 13.06 20.28
#